data_AF-A0A1J1IJJ6-F1
#
_entry.id   AF-A0A1J1IJJ6-F1
#
_cell.length_a   1.000
_cell.length_b   1.000
_cell.length_c   1.000
_cell.angle_alpha   90.00
_cell.angle_beta   90.00
_cell.angle_gamma   90.00
#
_symmetry.space_group_name_H-M   'P 1'
#
loop_
_entity.id
_entity.type
_entity.pdbx_description
1 polymer ?
#
loop_
_entity_poly.entity_id
_entity_poly.type
_entity_poly.pdbx_seq_one_letter_code
_entity_poly.pdbx_strand_id
1 'polypeptide(L)'
;MAFDVDTNYHLSRALKYTNNLSLIKQEPLEQRNYYDLEDGITDEARRYMKELGLVNPGGNSEPIILPQNISLEIRKLMNQSIEEFGFNAFLSNMISLNRNFTDIRSDICKNKVYNKNLPKCSIIIVVHNEDWMLFMRTIHSVLLRSPPELIEEILIIDDASDKDWLHKRLDEYIKKIPKVRIIRSFVRIGIIGARNLGSLNAIGPILVSLDSHVEVGPGWLEPLLDRFVDNKKRLVCTKLTNINKETFKPGFGSNAASSITAMNWRLDMNWINHKDVQGYTYGKSYRWNTGRMAEIWLDDYKRYYYRATKTTPDFGNITARLELKKKNNCKPFKWFLDNVYNIPIPDEIKDPPTP
;
A
#
# COMPACT_ATOMS: atom_id res chain seq x y z
N MET A 1 1.64 5.83 -1.59
CA MET A 1 2.62 6.49 -2.49
C MET A 1 1.86 7.35 -3.48
N ALA A 2 2.30 8.58 -3.78
CA ALA A 2 1.63 9.51 -4.69
C ALA A 2 2.54 9.91 -5.86
N PHE A 3 1.99 9.98 -7.08
CA PHE A 3 2.70 10.42 -8.29
C PHE A 3 1.75 11.02 -9.34
N ASP A 4 2.24 12.00 -10.10
CA ASP A 4 1.53 12.62 -11.22
C ASP A 4 1.57 11.67 -12.44
N VAL A 5 0.47 11.63 -13.19
CA VAL A 5 0.39 10.93 -14.48
C VAL A 5 0.22 11.93 -15.61
N ASP A 6 1.17 11.93 -16.56
CA ASP A 6 0.95 12.57 -17.86
C ASP A 6 -0.12 11.78 -18.61
N THR A 7 -1.35 12.28 -18.56
CA THR A 7 -2.58 11.65 -19.04
C THR A 7 -2.52 11.28 -20.53
N ASN A 8 -1.69 11.98 -21.32
CA ASN A 8 -1.51 11.70 -22.75
C ASN A 8 -0.77 10.38 -23.03
N TYR A 9 0.09 9.91 -22.12
CA TYR A 9 0.86 8.68 -22.32
C TYR A 9 0.03 7.42 -22.03
N HIS A 10 -0.90 7.48 -21.08
CA HIS A 10 -1.67 6.32 -20.61
C HIS A 10 -2.83 5.91 -21.54
N LEU A 11 -3.51 6.89 -22.17
CA LEU A 11 -4.60 6.64 -23.13
C LEU A 11 -4.19 5.69 -24.26
N SER A 12 -2.98 5.85 -24.80
CA SER A 12 -2.45 5.00 -25.90
C SER A 12 -2.23 3.53 -25.51
N ARG A 13 -2.01 3.26 -24.21
CA ARG A 13 -1.67 1.92 -23.69
C ARG A 13 -2.87 1.21 -23.06
N ALA A 14 -3.81 1.97 -22.49
CA ALA A 14 -5.07 1.47 -21.94
C ALA A 14 -5.88 0.72 -23.02
N LEU A 15 -5.94 1.29 -24.23
CA LEU A 15 -6.65 0.69 -25.38
C LEU A 15 -6.16 -0.71 -25.78
N LYS A 16 -4.96 -1.12 -25.34
CA LYS A 16 -4.40 -2.44 -25.66
C LYS A 16 -4.84 -3.55 -24.70
N TYR A 17 -5.39 -3.20 -23.52
CA TYR A 17 -5.76 -4.14 -22.46
C TYR A 17 -7.27 -4.14 -22.13
N THR A 18 -8.07 -3.28 -22.77
CA THR A 18 -9.48 -3.04 -22.41
C THR A 18 -10.52 -3.94 -23.09
N ASN A 19 -10.13 -4.93 -23.89
CA ASN A 19 -11.10 -5.70 -24.68
C ASN A 19 -11.99 -6.70 -23.90
N ASN A 20 -11.92 -6.79 -22.56
CA ASN A 20 -12.74 -7.72 -21.76
C ASN A 20 -13.07 -7.22 -20.32
N LEU A 21 -13.23 -5.92 -20.10
CA LEU A 21 -13.61 -5.38 -18.79
C LEU A 21 -15.08 -4.94 -18.76
N SER A 22 -15.90 -5.63 -17.98
CA SER A 22 -17.24 -5.18 -17.62
C SER A 22 -17.15 -3.96 -16.71
N LEU A 23 -17.18 -2.77 -17.32
CA LEU A 23 -17.27 -1.50 -16.60
C LEU A 23 -18.67 -1.38 -15.98
N ILE A 24 -18.75 -1.47 -14.65
CA ILE A 24 -19.94 -1.08 -13.91
C ILE A 24 -20.01 0.46 -13.97
N LYS A 25 -20.93 1.00 -14.78
CA LYS A 25 -21.26 2.43 -14.75
C LYS A 25 -22.05 2.71 -13.47
N GLN A 26 -21.53 3.58 -12.61
CA GLN A 26 -22.27 4.09 -11.45
C GLN A 26 -23.09 5.31 -11.86
N GLU A 27 -24.34 5.36 -11.41
CA GLU A 27 -25.18 6.55 -11.53
C GLU A 27 -24.76 7.62 -10.50
N PRO A 28 -24.92 8.92 -10.80
CA PRO A 28 -24.52 9.97 -9.88
C PRO A 28 -25.42 9.97 -8.64
N LEU A 29 -24.83 9.70 -7.48
CA LEU A 29 -25.49 9.81 -6.18
C LEU A 29 -25.48 11.25 -5.67
N GLU A 30 -26.61 11.70 -5.13
CA GLU A 30 -26.78 13.01 -4.50
C GLU A 30 -25.78 13.21 -3.35
N GLN A 31 -25.25 14.45 -3.25
CA GLN A 31 -24.30 14.86 -2.22
C GLN A 31 -24.94 14.82 -0.82
N ARG A 32 -24.83 13.69 -0.12
CA ARG A 32 -25.04 13.66 1.33
C ARG A 32 -23.78 14.14 2.04
N ASN A 33 -23.93 15.21 2.82
CA ASN A 33 -22.94 15.71 3.76
C ASN A 33 -22.58 14.62 4.78
N TYR A 34 -21.27 14.42 4.98
CA TYR A 34 -20.61 13.52 5.93
C TYR A 34 -21.09 12.06 5.87
N TYR A 35 -20.19 11.15 5.48
CA TYR A 35 -20.51 9.74 5.32
C TYR A 35 -21.13 9.16 6.61
N ASP A 36 -22.43 8.85 6.59
CA ASP A 36 -23.08 8.05 7.63
C ASP A 36 -22.62 6.59 7.47
N LEU A 37 -21.39 6.32 7.92
CA LEU A 37 -20.73 5.04 7.80
C LEU A 37 -21.06 4.16 9.00
N GLU A 38 -21.51 2.94 8.73
CA GLU A 38 -21.68 1.93 9.78
C GLU A 38 -20.35 1.56 10.45
N ASP A 39 -20.42 1.07 11.70
CA ASP A 39 -19.24 0.64 12.44
C ASP A 39 -18.71 -0.74 12.02
N GLY A 40 -19.50 -1.50 11.25
CA GLY A 40 -19.20 -2.84 10.75
C GLY A 40 -19.23 -3.96 11.81
N ILE A 41 -19.52 -3.64 13.08
CA ILE A 41 -19.45 -4.61 14.18
C ILE A 41 -20.74 -5.45 14.22
N THR A 42 -20.61 -6.75 13.95
CA THR A 42 -21.72 -7.71 13.96
C THR A 42 -22.21 -8.02 15.39
N ASP A 43 -23.43 -8.54 15.51
CA ASP A 43 -23.97 -8.97 16.81
C ASP A 43 -23.10 -10.06 17.47
N GLU A 44 -22.51 -10.94 16.67
CA GLU A 44 -21.55 -11.94 17.14
C GLU A 44 -20.28 -11.29 17.72
N ALA A 45 -19.71 -10.30 17.02
CA ALA A 45 -18.56 -9.55 17.52
C ALA A 45 -18.91 -8.81 18.82
N ARG A 46 -20.10 -8.20 18.92
CA ARG A 46 -20.58 -7.55 20.15
C ARG A 46 -20.74 -8.53 21.31
N ARG A 47 -21.19 -9.75 21.05
CA ARG A 47 -21.25 -10.83 22.06
C ARG A 47 -19.86 -11.14 22.61
N TYR A 48 -18.86 -11.33 21.75
CA TYR A 48 -17.49 -11.59 22.18
C TYR A 48 -16.85 -10.39 22.89
N MET A 49 -17.12 -9.16 22.44
CA MET A 49 -16.71 -7.95 23.15
C MET A 49 -17.22 -7.94 24.60
N LYS A 50 -18.50 -8.31 24.80
CA LYS A 50 -19.10 -8.40 26.14
C LYS A 50 -18.46 -9.53 26.98
N GLU A 51 -18.23 -10.70 26.40
CA GLU A 51 -17.54 -11.83 27.08
C GLU A 51 -16.12 -11.44 27.52
N LEU A 52 -15.40 -10.70 26.66
CA LEU A 52 -14.04 -10.25 26.91
C LEU A 52 -13.95 -8.98 27.78
N GLY A 53 -15.07 -8.35 28.12
CA GLY A 53 -15.10 -7.09 28.86
C GLY A 53 -14.49 -5.90 28.10
N LEU A 54 -14.51 -5.95 26.76
CA LEU A 54 -13.93 -4.92 25.91
C LEU A 54 -14.89 -3.75 25.70
N VAL A 55 -14.41 -2.53 25.98
CA VAL A 55 -15.12 -1.28 25.70
C VAL A 55 -14.30 -0.49 24.68
N ASN A 56 -14.89 -0.22 23.50
CA ASN A 56 -14.24 0.49 22.40
C ASN A 56 -12.83 -0.04 22.04
N PRO A 57 -12.69 -1.35 21.75
CA PRO A 57 -11.38 -1.98 21.50
C PRO A 57 -10.66 -1.33 20.32
N GLY A 58 -9.37 -1.03 20.51
CA GLY A 58 -8.53 -0.41 19.47
C GLY A 58 -8.82 1.07 19.19
N GLY A 59 -9.75 1.68 19.94
CA GLY A 59 -10.06 3.11 19.85
C GLY A 59 -8.96 4.01 20.41
N ASN A 60 -8.88 5.25 19.94
CA ASN A 60 -7.92 6.27 20.39
C ASN A 60 -6.45 5.83 20.26
N SER A 61 -6.16 4.96 19.29
CA SER A 61 -4.84 4.37 19.06
C SER A 61 -4.32 3.46 20.20
N GLU A 62 -5.19 2.95 21.07
CA GLU A 62 -4.80 2.05 22.16
C GLU A 62 -4.72 0.57 21.72
N PRO A 63 -3.88 -0.26 22.36
CA PRO A 63 -3.88 -1.70 22.13
C PRO A 63 -5.18 -2.33 22.65
N ILE A 64 -5.62 -3.40 22.01
CA ILE A 64 -6.59 -4.31 22.62
C ILE A 64 -5.87 -5.13 23.70
N ILE A 65 -6.38 -5.06 24.93
CA ILE A 65 -5.86 -5.81 26.08
C ILE A 65 -6.89 -6.89 26.42
N LEU A 66 -6.49 -8.15 26.31
CA LEU A 66 -7.33 -9.29 26.63
C LEU A 66 -7.30 -9.60 28.15
N PRO A 67 -8.40 -10.10 28.72
CA PRO A 67 -8.40 -10.59 30.10
C PRO A 67 -7.48 -11.82 30.24
N GLN A 68 -6.99 -12.09 31.46
CA GLN A 68 -6.08 -13.23 31.71
C GLN A 68 -6.72 -14.59 31.38
N ASN A 69 -8.03 -14.72 31.67
CA ASN A 69 -8.79 -15.94 31.46
C ASN A 69 -9.73 -15.77 30.26
N ILE A 70 -9.24 -16.11 29.06
CA ILE A 70 -10.07 -16.25 27.86
C ILE A 70 -10.47 -17.71 27.64
N SER A 71 -11.71 -17.90 27.17
CA SER A 71 -12.29 -19.23 26.91
C SER A 71 -11.50 -20.00 25.84
N LEU A 72 -11.57 -21.34 25.88
CA LEU A 72 -10.89 -22.19 24.90
C LEU A 72 -11.41 -21.94 23.47
N GLU A 73 -12.70 -21.64 23.35
CA GLU A 73 -13.34 -21.26 22.08
C GLU A 73 -12.68 -19.99 21.49
N ILE A 74 -12.59 -18.91 22.28
CA ILE A 74 -11.97 -17.66 21.83
C ILE A 74 -10.51 -17.88 21.42
N ARG A 75 -9.74 -18.64 22.21
CA ARG A 75 -8.34 -18.98 21.86
C ARG A 75 -8.27 -19.69 20.51
N LYS A 76 -9.18 -20.63 20.26
CA LYS A 76 -9.24 -21.38 19.00
C LYS A 76 -9.57 -20.45 17.83
N LEU A 77 -10.58 -19.59 17.96
CA LEU A 77 -10.98 -18.64 16.92
C LEU A 77 -9.86 -17.63 16.59
N MET A 78 -9.18 -17.11 17.61
CA MET A 78 -8.02 -16.23 17.42
C MET A 78 -6.91 -16.95 16.65
N ASN A 79 -6.51 -18.15 17.07
CA ASN A 79 -5.46 -18.91 16.41
C ASN A 79 -5.80 -19.23 14.96
N GLN A 80 -7.04 -19.66 14.69
CA GLN A 80 -7.53 -19.92 13.33
C GLN A 80 -7.46 -18.66 12.46
N SER A 81 -7.87 -17.51 13.01
CA SER A 81 -7.81 -16.24 12.27
C SER A 81 -6.38 -15.80 11.95
N ILE A 82 -5.43 -16.04 12.86
CA ILE A 82 -4.01 -15.74 12.65
C ILE A 82 -3.40 -16.68 11.62
N GLU A 83 -3.77 -17.94 11.63
CA GLU A 83 -3.31 -18.93 10.65
C GLU A 83 -3.82 -18.59 9.25
N GLU A 84 -5.09 -18.20 9.11
CA GLU A 84 -5.69 -17.87 7.82
C GLU A 84 -5.17 -16.54 7.25
N PHE A 85 -5.11 -15.49 8.07
CA PHE A 85 -4.86 -14.12 7.58
C PHE A 85 -3.47 -13.57 7.94
N GLY A 86 -2.71 -14.23 8.81
CA GLY A 86 -1.40 -13.76 9.29
C GLY A 86 -1.47 -12.70 10.40
N PHE A 87 -2.67 -12.33 10.84
CA PHE A 87 -2.94 -11.36 11.91
C PHE A 87 -4.22 -11.76 12.67
N ASN A 88 -4.47 -11.11 13.81
CA ASN A 88 -5.62 -11.43 14.66
C ASN A 88 -6.94 -10.86 14.10
N ALA A 89 -7.46 -11.45 13.03
CA ALA A 89 -8.70 -10.99 12.39
C ALA A 89 -9.91 -11.13 13.33
N PHE A 90 -9.88 -12.09 14.26
CA PHE A 90 -10.89 -12.18 15.32
C PHE A 90 -11.01 -10.87 16.13
N LEU A 91 -9.88 -10.28 16.54
CA LEU A 91 -9.91 -8.96 17.20
C LEU A 91 -10.17 -7.81 16.23
N SER A 92 -9.71 -7.90 14.98
CA SER A 92 -10.06 -6.92 13.94
C SER A 92 -11.58 -6.76 13.83
N ASN A 93 -12.34 -7.85 13.92
CA ASN A 93 -13.81 -7.81 13.80
C ASN A 93 -14.52 -7.06 14.93
N MET A 94 -13.83 -6.78 16.03
CA MET A 94 -14.36 -5.99 17.15
C MET A 94 -13.98 -4.52 17.06
N ILE A 95 -13.05 -4.16 16.18
CA ILE A 95 -12.60 -2.78 15.99
C ILE A 95 -13.51 -2.11 14.96
N SER A 96 -14.17 -1.03 15.38
CA SER A 96 -15.01 -0.21 14.51
C SER A 96 -14.27 0.18 13.22
N LEU A 97 -14.95 0.11 12.09
CA LEU A 97 -14.48 0.64 10.81
C LEU A 97 -14.15 2.14 10.89
N ASN A 98 -14.78 2.85 11.84
CA ASN A 98 -14.68 4.29 12.04
C ASN A 98 -13.79 4.64 13.24
N ARG A 99 -12.93 3.73 13.73
CA ARG A 99 -12.17 3.96 14.96
C ARG A 99 -11.36 5.27 14.90
N ASN A 100 -11.38 6.03 15.98
CA ASN A 100 -10.62 7.28 16.06
C ASN A 100 -9.13 7.03 16.30
N PHE A 101 -8.31 7.93 15.76
CA PHE A 101 -6.86 7.99 15.99
C PHE A 101 -6.50 9.25 16.75
N THR A 102 -5.58 9.09 17.70
CA THR A 102 -4.90 10.22 18.31
C THR A 102 -3.96 10.88 17.29
N ASP A 103 -4.06 12.20 17.10
CA ASP A 103 -3.16 12.94 16.22
C ASP A 103 -1.78 13.12 16.87
N ILE A 104 -0.89 12.18 16.55
CA ILE A 104 0.50 12.10 17.02
C ILE A 104 1.49 12.91 16.17
N ARG A 105 1.02 13.66 15.18
CA ARG A 105 1.91 14.51 14.38
C ARG A 105 2.51 15.61 15.26
N SER A 106 3.73 16.06 14.90
CA SER A 106 4.36 17.22 15.53
C SER A 106 3.52 18.48 15.31
N ASP A 107 3.66 19.47 16.21
CA ASP A 107 2.95 20.74 16.09
C ASP A 107 3.28 21.49 14.79
N ILE A 108 4.47 21.28 14.22
CA ILE A 108 4.85 21.83 12.91
C ILE A 108 3.92 21.26 11.82
N CYS A 109 3.66 19.95 11.84
CA CYS A 109 2.76 19.33 10.87
C CYS A 109 1.31 19.73 11.10
N LYS A 110 0.88 19.84 12.37
CA LYS A 110 -0.49 20.24 12.73
C LYS A 110 -0.82 21.66 12.29
N ASN A 111 0.15 22.56 12.41
CA ASN A 111 0.00 23.99 12.07
C ASN A 111 0.44 24.32 10.65
N LYS A 112 0.79 23.33 9.82
CA LYS A 112 1.22 23.58 8.44
C LYS A 112 0.04 24.05 7.60
N VAL A 113 0.21 25.21 6.96
CA VAL A 113 -0.71 25.72 5.96
C VAL A 113 -0.28 25.21 4.57
N TYR A 114 -1.23 24.68 3.82
CA TYR A 114 -1.02 24.16 2.46
C TYR A 114 -1.55 25.15 1.41
N ASN A 115 -1.15 24.94 0.15
CA ASN A 115 -1.68 25.71 -0.96
C ASN A 115 -3.21 25.59 -1.05
N LYS A 116 -3.91 26.68 -1.39
CA LYS A 116 -5.38 26.68 -1.51
C LYS A 116 -5.89 25.84 -2.68
N ASN A 117 -5.11 25.76 -3.76
CA ASN A 117 -5.47 25.06 -4.98
C ASN A 117 -4.65 23.77 -5.11
N LEU A 118 -4.98 22.76 -4.30
CA LEU A 118 -4.34 21.45 -4.38
C LEU A 118 -4.87 20.66 -5.58
N PRO A 119 -4.02 19.88 -6.28
CA PRO A 119 -4.49 18.98 -7.31
C PRO A 119 -5.31 17.84 -6.70
N LYS A 120 -6.37 17.41 -7.38
CA LYS A 120 -7.14 16.23 -6.97
C LYS A 120 -6.39 14.93 -7.24
N CYS A 121 -6.84 13.83 -6.65
CA CYS A 121 -6.26 12.51 -6.87
C CYS A 121 -7.27 11.38 -7.07
N SER A 122 -6.84 10.35 -7.81
CA SER A 122 -7.42 9.01 -7.76
C SER A 122 -6.66 8.17 -6.74
N ILE A 123 -7.35 7.66 -5.72
CA ILE A 123 -6.80 6.70 -4.78
C ILE A 123 -6.98 5.30 -5.37
N ILE A 124 -5.90 4.56 -5.57
CA ILE A 124 -5.92 3.19 -6.10
C ILE A 124 -5.63 2.21 -4.97
N ILE A 125 -6.57 1.32 -4.70
CA ILE A 125 -6.44 0.25 -3.70
C ILE A 125 -6.54 -1.09 -4.42
N VAL A 126 -5.47 -1.88 -4.39
CA VAL A 126 -5.49 -3.26 -4.90
C VAL A 126 -5.92 -4.19 -3.78
N VAL A 127 -6.83 -5.12 -4.06
CA VAL A 127 -7.31 -6.13 -3.11
C VAL A 127 -7.16 -7.52 -3.71
N HIS A 128 -6.72 -8.48 -2.90
CA HIS A 128 -6.75 -9.91 -3.21
C HIS A 128 -6.94 -10.70 -1.92
N ASN A 129 -8.09 -11.38 -1.77
CA ASN A 129 -8.39 -12.25 -0.62
C ASN A 129 -8.22 -11.60 0.77
N GLU A 130 -8.41 -10.29 0.85
CA GLU A 130 -8.31 -9.53 2.09
C GLU A 130 -9.46 -9.83 3.06
N ASP A 131 -9.17 -9.76 4.37
CA ASP A 131 -10.19 -9.75 5.42
C ASP A 131 -11.18 -8.59 5.23
N TRP A 132 -12.47 -8.86 5.46
CA TRP A 132 -13.53 -7.87 5.26
C TRP A 132 -13.34 -6.63 6.14
N MET A 133 -13.14 -6.82 7.44
CA MET A 133 -13.09 -5.70 8.37
C MET A 133 -11.84 -4.86 8.19
N LEU A 134 -10.70 -5.52 7.92
CA LEU A 134 -9.46 -4.81 7.61
C LEU A 134 -9.56 -4.01 6.30
N PHE A 135 -10.12 -4.60 5.25
CA PHE A 135 -10.30 -3.92 3.96
C PHE A 135 -11.25 -2.74 4.05
N MET A 136 -12.40 -2.94 4.68
CA MET A 136 -13.38 -1.87 4.83
C MET A 136 -12.85 -0.74 5.72
N ARG A 137 -12.03 -1.05 6.73
CA ARG A 137 -11.39 -0.02 7.58
C ARG A 137 -10.43 0.84 6.77
N THR A 138 -9.76 0.28 5.76
CA THR A 138 -8.97 1.06 4.80
C THR A 138 -9.82 2.08 4.06
N ILE A 139 -10.93 1.64 3.45
CA ILE A 139 -11.85 2.50 2.71
C ILE A 139 -12.42 3.59 3.63
N HIS A 140 -12.92 3.21 4.82
CA HIS A 140 -13.49 4.15 5.78
C HIS A 140 -12.46 5.16 6.28
N SER A 141 -11.23 4.73 6.57
CA SER A 141 -10.17 5.63 7.01
C SER A 141 -9.87 6.73 5.98
N VAL A 142 -9.88 6.37 4.69
CA VAL A 142 -9.68 7.32 3.59
C VAL A 142 -10.85 8.31 3.52
N LEU A 143 -12.10 7.82 3.53
CA LEU A 143 -13.29 8.65 3.44
C LEU A 143 -13.43 9.62 4.62
N LEU A 144 -13.12 9.16 5.83
CA LEU A 144 -13.25 9.95 7.06
C LEU A 144 -12.15 10.99 7.26
N ARG A 145 -10.99 10.85 6.61
CA ARG A 145 -9.78 11.65 6.90
C ARG A 145 -9.15 12.28 5.67
N SER A 146 -9.88 12.32 4.56
CA SER A 146 -9.46 13.01 3.35
C SER A 146 -10.48 14.08 3.00
N PRO A 147 -10.06 15.30 2.65
CA PRO A 147 -10.98 16.33 2.17
C PRO A 147 -11.70 15.84 0.89
N PRO A 148 -13.05 15.74 0.87
CA PRO A 148 -13.80 15.13 -0.23
C PRO A 148 -13.58 15.81 -1.59
N GLU A 149 -13.24 17.09 -1.60
CA GLU A 149 -12.95 17.90 -2.78
C GLU A 149 -11.62 17.53 -3.46
N LEU A 150 -10.67 16.94 -2.71
CA LEU A 150 -9.38 16.47 -3.21
C LEU A 150 -9.44 15.05 -3.77
N ILE A 151 -10.48 14.28 -3.41
CA ILE A 151 -10.70 12.94 -3.93
C ILE A 151 -11.53 13.04 -5.20
N GLU A 152 -10.91 12.71 -6.34
CA GLU A 152 -11.66 12.52 -7.58
C GLU A 152 -12.37 11.16 -7.54
N GLU A 153 -11.67 10.12 -7.08
CA GLU A 153 -12.22 8.77 -6.89
C GLU A 153 -11.37 7.89 -5.95
N ILE A 154 -11.99 6.85 -5.43
CA ILE A 154 -11.35 5.65 -4.89
C ILE A 154 -11.60 4.50 -5.88
N LEU A 155 -10.55 4.05 -6.54
CA LEU A 155 -10.55 2.96 -7.50
C LEU A 155 -10.02 1.67 -6.85
N ILE A 156 -10.92 0.74 -6.60
CA ILE A 156 -10.60 -0.60 -6.12
C ILE A 156 -10.24 -1.49 -7.33
N ILE A 157 -9.11 -2.18 -7.26
CA ILE A 157 -8.71 -3.19 -8.23
C ILE A 157 -8.69 -4.55 -7.55
N ASP A 158 -9.68 -5.38 -7.84
CA ASP A 158 -9.72 -6.77 -7.38
C ASP A 158 -8.85 -7.65 -8.29
N ASP A 159 -7.76 -8.16 -7.74
CA ASP A 159 -6.78 -9.02 -8.41
C ASP A 159 -7.18 -10.49 -8.24
N ALA A 160 -8.34 -10.86 -8.82
CA ALA A 160 -8.89 -12.22 -8.83
C ALA A 160 -9.06 -12.83 -7.43
N SER A 161 -9.76 -12.13 -6.53
CA SER A 161 -10.15 -12.69 -5.23
C SER A 161 -11.15 -13.84 -5.37
N ASP A 162 -11.01 -14.85 -4.53
CA ASP A 162 -11.94 -15.99 -4.42
C ASP A 162 -12.85 -15.91 -3.18
N LYS A 163 -12.59 -14.99 -2.25
CA LYS A 163 -13.41 -14.81 -1.06
C LYS A 163 -14.78 -14.19 -1.40
N ASP A 164 -15.86 -14.89 -1.07
CA ASP A 164 -17.24 -14.48 -1.40
C ASP A 164 -17.61 -13.06 -0.95
N TRP A 165 -17.10 -12.63 0.21
CA TRP A 165 -17.37 -11.29 0.74
C TRP A 165 -16.76 -10.16 -0.10
N LEU A 166 -15.75 -10.45 -0.93
CA LEU A 166 -15.17 -9.48 -1.85
C LEU A 166 -15.94 -9.38 -3.17
N HIS A 167 -17.02 -10.13 -3.35
CA HIS A 167 -17.82 -10.15 -4.58
C HIS A 167 -19.11 -9.34 -4.38
N LYS A 168 -20.28 -10.00 -4.36
CA LYS A 168 -21.60 -9.37 -4.29
C LYS A 168 -21.74 -8.44 -3.09
N ARG A 169 -21.26 -8.87 -1.91
CA ARG A 169 -21.30 -8.06 -0.68
C ARG A 169 -20.54 -6.74 -0.86
N LEU A 170 -19.32 -6.80 -1.41
CA LEU A 170 -18.52 -5.61 -1.69
C LEU A 170 -19.20 -4.71 -2.72
N ASP A 171 -19.72 -5.27 -3.81
CA ASP A 171 -20.42 -4.50 -4.85
C ASP A 171 -21.62 -3.74 -4.29
N GLU A 172 -22.43 -4.40 -3.46
CA GLU A 172 -23.58 -3.78 -2.80
C GLU A 172 -23.17 -2.72 -1.77
N TYR A 173 -22.03 -2.90 -1.12
CA TYR A 173 -21.49 -1.96 -0.16
C TYR A 173 -21.02 -0.67 -0.84
N ILE A 174 -20.10 -0.79 -1.80
CA ILE A 174 -19.46 0.38 -2.43
C ILE A 174 -20.43 1.16 -3.32
N LYS A 175 -21.48 0.52 -3.84
CA LYS A 175 -22.57 1.20 -4.57
C LYS A 175 -23.24 2.30 -3.75
N LYS A 176 -23.17 2.25 -2.42
CA LYS A 176 -23.76 3.26 -1.53
C LYS A 176 -22.82 4.44 -1.28
N ILE A 177 -21.55 4.33 -1.67
CA ILE A 177 -20.52 5.32 -1.37
C ILE A 177 -20.19 6.12 -2.63
N PRO A 178 -20.34 7.45 -2.62
CA PRO A 178 -19.99 8.26 -3.79
C PRO A 178 -18.49 8.19 -4.07
N LYS A 179 -18.13 8.27 -5.35
CA LYS A 179 -16.75 8.27 -5.86
C LYS A 179 -15.96 6.98 -5.61
N VAL A 180 -16.59 5.87 -5.21
CA VAL A 180 -15.92 4.58 -5.03
C VAL A 180 -16.35 3.62 -6.12
N ARG A 181 -15.43 3.15 -6.95
CA ARG A 181 -15.72 2.13 -7.98
C ARG A 181 -14.72 0.99 -7.97
N ILE A 182 -15.09 -0.12 -8.59
CA ILE A 182 -14.28 -1.34 -8.65
C ILE A 182 -14.02 -1.79 -10.09
N ILE A 183 -12.82 -2.30 -10.35
CA ILE A 183 -12.47 -3.07 -11.54
C ILE A 183 -11.97 -4.44 -11.07
N ARG A 184 -12.43 -5.51 -11.72
CA ARG A 184 -12.05 -6.88 -11.39
C ARG A 184 -11.22 -7.50 -12.51
N SER A 185 -10.12 -8.13 -12.13
CA SER A 185 -9.37 -9.03 -13.01
C SER A 185 -9.89 -10.46 -12.83
N PHE A 186 -10.21 -11.14 -13.92
CA PHE A 186 -10.64 -12.55 -13.88
C PHE A 186 -9.48 -13.53 -13.67
N VAL A 187 -8.24 -13.06 -13.83
CA VAL A 187 -7.03 -13.85 -13.64
C VAL A 187 -6.09 -13.13 -12.69
N ARG A 188 -5.31 -13.89 -11.92
CA ARG A 188 -4.34 -13.31 -11.00
C ARG A 188 -3.19 -12.67 -11.78
N ILE A 189 -3.13 -11.34 -11.79
CA ILE A 189 -2.12 -10.54 -12.49
C ILE A 189 -1.04 -9.99 -11.56
N GLY A 190 -1.25 -10.12 -10.24
CA GLY A 190 -0.31 -9.69 -9.21
C GLY A 190 -0.29 -8.17 -9.01
N ILE A 191 0.30 -7.73 -7.91
CA ILE A 191 0.24 -6.33 -7.44
C ILE A 191 0.71 -5.31 -8.48
N ILE A 192 1.75 -5.63 -9.27
CA ILE A 192 2.25 -4.72 -10.32
C ILE A 192 1.26 -4.62 -11.48
N GLY A 193 0.68 -5.75 -11.91
CA GLY A 193 -0.34 -5.79 -12.95
C GLY A 193 -1.59 -5.02 -12.52
N ALA A 194 -2.06 -5.29 -11.29
CA ALA A 194 -3.23 -4.65 -10.71
C ALA A 194 -3.04 -3.13 -10.52
N ARG A 195 -1.88 -2.68 -10.01
CA ARG A 195 -1.58 -1.24 -9.92
C ARG A 195 -1.52 -0.58 -11.29
N ASN A 196 -0.93 -1.23 -12.30
CA ASN A 196 -0.95 -0.71 -13.68
C ASN A 196 -2.37 -0.64 -14.24
N LEU A 197 -3.22 -1.64 -13.99
CA LEU A 197 -4.62 -1.64 -14.38
C LEU A 197 -5.36 -0.45 -13.73
N GLY A 198 -5.11 -0.20 -12.44
CA GLY A 198 -5.60 0.99 -11.76
C GLY A 198 -5.11 2.29 -12.40
N SER A 199 -3.80 2.43 -12.62
CA SER A 199 -3.23 3.64 -13.22
C SER A 199 -3.75 3.93 -14.62
N LEU A 200 -4.06 2.90 -15.41
CA LEU A 200 -4.61 3.05 -16.76
C LEU A 200 -6.07 3.49 -16.79
N ASN A 201 -6.81 3.22 -15.70
CA ASN A 201 -8.24 3.52 -15.62
C ASN A 201 -8.55 4.70 -14.70
N ALA A 202 -7.57 5.21 -13.96
CA ALA A 202 -7.75 6.33 -13.05
C ALA A 202 -8.07 7.64 -13.80
N ILE A 203 -8.94 8.46 -13.21
CA ILE A 203 -9.46 9.70 -13.81
C ILE A 203 -8.85 10.97 -13.20
N GLY A 204 -8.24 10.85 -12.01
CA GLY A 204 -7.58 11.94 -11.31
C GLY A 204 -6.15 12.19 -11.82
N PRO A 205 -5.66 13.44 -11.75
CA PRO A 205 -4.33 13.80 -12.27
C PRO A 205 -3.18 13.28 -11.40
N ILE A 206 -3.41 13.09 -10.11
CA ILE A 206 -2.45 12.48 -9.18
C ILE A 206 -2.95 11.08 -8.80
N LEU A 207 -2.08 10.07 -8.88
CA LEU A 207 -2.38 8.72 -8.43
C LEU A 207 -1.82 8.51 -7.03
N VAL A 208 -2.67 8.09 -6.10
CA VAL A 208 -2.28 7.71 -4.74
C VAL A 208 -2.53 6.22 -4.56
N SER A 209 -1.47 5.42 -4.55
CA SER A 209 -1.57 3.99 -4.30
C SER A 209 -1.49 3.68 -2.80
N LEU A 210 -2.49 2.94 -2.31
CA LEU A 210 -2.57 2.38 -0.97
C LEU A 210 -2.70 0.85 -1.04
N ASP A 211 -2.27 0.17 0.01
CA ASP A 211 -2.56 -1.24 0.20
C ASP A 211 -3.96 -1.40 0.82
N SER A 212 -4.55 -2.59 0.73
CA SER A 212 -5.90 -2.91 1.23
C SER A 212 -6.02 -2.99 2.75
N HIS A 213 -4.94 -2.80 3.50
CA HIS A 213 -4.86 -2.94 4.95
C HIS A 213 -4.12 -1.76 5.60
N VAL A 214 -4.55 -0.54 5.30
CA VAL A 214 -3.95 0.71 5.75
C VAL A 214 -4.96 1.54 6.50
N GLU A 215 -4.56 2.19 7.59
CA GLU A 215 -5.36 3.25 8.19
C GLU A 215 -4.62 4.57 8.11
N VAL A 216 -5.22 5.54 7.43
CA VAL A 216 -4.62 6.87 7.26
C VAL A 216 -4.85 7.74 8.49
N GLY A 217 -3.87 8.58 8.82
CA GLY A 217 -3.98 9.54 9.93
C GLY A 217 -4.63 10.87 9.51
N PRO A 218 -4.94 11.75 10.47
CA PRO A 218 -5.42 13.10 10.17
C PRO A 218 -4.43 13.89 9.30
N GLY A 219 -4.95 14.61 8.29
CA GLY A 219 -4.17 15.48 7.40
C GLY A 219 -3.04 14.77 6.66
N TRP A 220 -3.29 13.53 6.23
CA TRP A 220 -2.30 12.70 5.54
C TRP A 220 -2.15 13.06 4.06
N LEU A 221 -3.19 13.63 3.44
CA LEU A 221 -3.31 13.73 1.99
C LEU A 221 -2.78 15.06 1.44
N GLU A 222 -3.15 16.17 2.08
CA GLU A 222 -2.76 17.52 1.74
C GLU A 222 -1.24 17.67 1.62
N PRO A 223 -0.41 17.22 2.59
CA PRO A 223 1.04 17.26 2.43
C PRO A 223 1.59 16.42 1.27
N LEU A 224 0.88 15.40 0.80
CA LEU A 224 1.29 14.64 -0.39
C LEU A 224 1.01 15.46 -1.66
N LEU A 225 -0.21 15.99 -1.78
CA LEU A 225 -0.68 16.73 -2.95
C LEU A 225 0.00 18.09 -3.11
N ASP A 226 0.29 18.77 -2.00
CA ASP A 226 0.97 20.06 -1.96
C ASP A 226 2.36 20.00 -2.63
N ARG A 227 3.03 18.85 -2.59
CA ARG A 227 4.32 18.66 -3.28
C ARG A 227 4.20 18.71 -4.80
N PHE A 228 3.03 18.47 -5.37
CA PHE A 228 2.84 18.48 -6.82
C PHE A 228 2.51 19.87 -7.37
N VAL A 229 2.17 20.84 -6.51
CA VAL A 229 1.87 22.22 -6.90
C VAL A 229 3.04 22.84 -7.65
N ASP A 230 4.25 22.74 -7.10
CA ASP A 230 5.43 23.37 -7.71
C ASP A 230 6.19 22.44 -8.67
N ASN A 231 6.08 21.13 -8.50
CA ASN A 231 6.86 20.17 -9.29
C ASN A 231 6.15 18.82 -9.44
N LYS A 232 5.62 18.62 -10.65
CA LYS A 232 4.92 17.42 -11.08
C LYS A 232 5.81 16.18 -11.23
N LYS A 233 7.14 16.35 -11.29
CA LYS A 233 8.09 15.22 -11.45
C LYS A 233 8.44 14.52 -10.13
N ARG A 234 7.74 14.84 -9.03
CA ARG A 234 8.00 14.26 -7.71
C ARG A 234 7.33 12.89 -7.57
N LEU A 235 7.97 12.00 -6.82
CA LEU A 235 7.35 10.81 -6.26
C LEU A 235 7.32 11.01 -4.75
N VAL A 236 6.15 10.96 -4.13
CA VAL A 236 5.99 11.31 -2.72
C VAL A 236 5.49 10.11 -1.94
N CYS A 237 6.22 9.75 -0.89
CA CYS A 237 5.85 8.69 0.03
C CYS A 237 5.50 9.31 1.39
N THR A 238 4.45 8.78 2.02
CA THR A 238 4.15 9.09 3.43
C THR A 238 5.07 8.30 4.36
N LYS A 239 5.25 8.77 5.59
CA LYS A 239 5.87 7.97 6.65
C LYS A 239 4.94 6.80 6.94
N LEU A 240 5.45 5.57 6.75
CA LEU A 240 4.73 4.36 7.09
C LEU A 240 4.92 4.05 8.57
N THR A 241 3.82 3.68 9.23
CA THR A 241 3.79 3.22 10.62
C THR A 241 3.19 1.83 10.64
N ASN A 242 3.74 0.95 11.47
CA ASN A 242 3.22 -0.40 11.61
C ASN A 242 1.92 -0.37 12.44
N ILE A 243 1.00 -1.28 12.18
CA ILE A 243 -0.09 -1.61 13.10
C ILE A 243 0.24 -2.99 13.66
N ASN A 244 0.24 -3.14 14.98
CA ASN A 244 0.58 -4.41 15.59
C ASN A 244 -0.47 -5.47 15.21
N LYS A 245 -0.04 -6.55 14.57
CA LYS A 245 -0.91 -7.60 14.02
C LYS A 245 -1.74 -8.37 15.06
N GLU A 246 -1.40 -8.30 16.34
CA GLU A 246 -2.07 -9.04 17.42
C GLU A 246 -2.98 -8.14 18.25
N THR A 247 -2.57 -6.91 18.52
CA THR A 247 -3.26 -5.95 19.41
C THR A 247 -3.89 -4.78 18.68
N PHE A 248 -3.62 -4.63 17.39
CA PHE A 248 -4.04 -3.51 16.54
C PHE A 248 -3.62 -2.12 17.01
N LYS A 249 -2.64 -2.06 17.93
CA LYS A 249 -2.01 -0.80 18.35
C LYS A 249 -1.21 -0.22 17.19
N PRO A 250 -1.50 1.02 16.76
CA PRO A 250 -0.64 1.72 15.83
C PRO A 250 0.73 2.01 16.46
N GLY A 251 1.79 1.70 15.73
CA GLY A 251 3.18 1.90 16.11
C GLY A 251 3.65 3.29 15.72
N PHE A 252 3.78 4.17 16.70
CA PHE A 252 4.27 5.52 16.48
C PHE A 252 5.77 5.58 16.78
N GLY A 253 6.60 5.53 15.74
CA GLY A 253 8.05 5.72 15.90
C GLY A 253 8.35 7.15 16.36
N SER A 254 9.09 7.30 17.46
CA SER A 254 9.66 8.57 17.89
C SER A 254 10.58 9.11 16.78
N ASN A 255 10.36 10.38 16.42
CA ASN A 255 11.04 11.13 15.36
C ASN A 255 10.65 10.79 13.91
N ALA A 256 10.28 11.83 13.16
CA ALA A 256 9.92 11.77 11.74
C ALA A 256 11.13 11.66 10.80
N ALA A 257 12.36 11.76 11.31
CA ALA A 257 13.55 12.09 10.52
C ALA A 257 14.53 10.93 10.24
N SER A 258 14.35 9.72 10.78
CA SER A 258 15.47 8.79 10.91
C SER A 258 15.43 7.52 10.04
N SER A 259 14.50 7.37 9.11
CA SER A 259 14.45 6.13 8.31
C SER A 259 14.05 6.41 6.86
N ILE A 260 15.06 6.69 6.04
CA ILE A 260 14.95 6.60 4.58
C ILE A 260 15.17 5.13 4.21
N THR A 261 14.32 4.56 3.37
CA THR A 261 14.50 3.18 2.92
C THR A 261 15.76 3.06 2.08
N ALA A 262 16.59 2.09 2.43
CA ALA A 262 17.83 1.76 1.73
C ALA A 262 17.69 0.40 1.04
N MET A 263 18.52 0.15 0.04
CA MET A 263 18.66 -1.16 -0.57
C MET A 263 20.07 -1.68 -0.33
N ASN A 264 20.17 -2.95 0.07
CA ASN A 264 21.46 -3.64 0.11
C ASN A 264 21.83 -4.15 -1.31
N TRP A 265 23.01 -4.75 -1.46
CA TRP A 265 23.45 -5.32 -2.73
C TRP A 265 22.67 -6.57 -3.15
N ARG A 266 21.88 -7.20 -2.27
CA ARG A 266 20.91 -8.24 -2.66
C ARG A 266 19.61 -7.66 -3.23
N LEU A 267 19.50 -6.33 -3.26
CA LEU A 267 18.30 -5.56 -3.61
C LEU A 267 17.15 -5.76 -2.62
N ASP A 268 17.48 -6.15 -1.38
CA ASP A 268 16.52 -6.20 -0.29
C ASP A 268 16.34 -4.80 0.27
N MET A 269 15.08 -4.39 0.46
CA MET A 269 14.74 -3.13 1.12
C MET A 269 14.94 -3.30 2.62
N ASN A 270 15.82 -2.50 3.20
CA ASN A 270 16.03 -2.46 4.64
C ASN A 270 15.79 -1.03 5.14
N TRP A 271 15.17 -0.93 6.32
CA TRP A 271 15.30 0.28 7.13
C TRP A 271 16.74 0.32 7.64
N ILE A 272 17.43 1.46 7.58
CA ILE A 272 18.84 1.57 7.96
C ILE A 272 18.98 1.36 9.49
N ASN A 273 19.03 0.09 9.89
CA ASN A 273 19.52 -0.44 11.16
C ASN A 273 20.14 -1.80 10.82
N HIS A 274 21.46 -1.83 10.76
CA HIS A 274 22.29 -2.82 10.06
C HIS A 274 22.44 -4.17 10.79
N LYS A 275 21.34 -4.79 11.26
CA LYS A 275 21.39 -6.13 11.83
C LYS A 275 20.17 -6.93 11.34
N ASP A 276 20.46 -8.16 10.93
CA ASP A 276 19.51 -9.26 10.71
C ASP A 276 18.86 -9.38 9.32
N VAL A 277 19.60 -9.94 8.34
CA VAL A 277 18.99 -10.85 7.34
C VAL A 277 20.02 -11.91 6.86
N GLN A 278 20.22 -12.98 7.63
CA GLN A 278 20.79 -14.23 7.12
C GLN A 278 19.72 -15.33 7.22
N GLY A 279 19.39 -15.99 6.10
CA GLY A 279 18.57 -17.22 6.10
C GLY A 279 17.24 -17.21 5.33
N TYR A 280 16.87 -16.14 4.62
CA TYR A 280 15.61 -16.13 3.85
C TYR A 280 15.79 -16.69 2.43
N THR A 281 14.99 -17.68 2.06
CA THR A 281 14.96 -18.24 0.69
C THR A 281 13.92 -17.49 -0.15
N TYR A 282 14.36 -16.63 -1.05
CA TYR A 282 13.45 -15.87 -1.90
C TYR A 282 12.77 -16.73 -2.98
N GLY A 283 11.47 -16.51 -3.19
CA GLY A 283 10.68 -17.16 -4.24
C GLY A 283 11.15 -16.80 -5.66
N LYS A 284 10.72 -17.60 -6.65
CA LYS A 284 11.09 -17.44 -8.07
C LYS A 284 10.73 -16.05 -8.62
N SER A 285 9.55 -15.54 -8.29
CA SER A 285 9.08 -14.21 -8.73
C SER A 285 9.93 -13.07 -8.19
N TYR A 286 10.33 -13.14 -6.92
CA TYR A 286 11.21 -12.14 -6.32
C TYR A 286 12.57 -12.07 -7.03
N ARG A 287 13.18 -13.24 -7.26
CA ARG A 287 14.47 -13.34 -7.97
C ARG A 287 14.38 -12.87 -9.41
N TRP A 288 13.31 -13.23 -10.12
CA TRP A 288 13.02 -12.73 -11.46
C TRP A 288 12.96 -11.20 -11.49
N ASN A 289 12.20 -10.58 -10.58
CA ASN A 289 12.00 -9.13 -10.55
C ASN A 289 13.27 -8.35 -10.17
N THR A 290 14.01 -8.83 -9.16
CA THR A 290 15.29 -8.21 -8.75
C THR A 290 16.36 -8.37 -9.82
N GLY A 291 16.41 -9.52 -10.51
CA GLY A 291 17.28 -9.73 -11.67
C GLY A 291 17.00 -8.74 -12.81
N ARG A 292 15.72 -8.50 -13.13
CA ARG A 292 15.33 -7.46 -14.10
C ARG A 292 15.81 -6.07 -13.67
N MET A 293 15.63 -5.73 -12.40
CA MET A 293 16.09 -4.43 -11.89
C MET A 293 17.61 -4.29 -12.01
N ALA A 294 18.35 -5.35 -11.65
CA ALA A 294 19.81 -5.38 -11.75
C ALA A 294 20.29 -5.11 -13.18
N GLU A 295 19.72 -5.85 -14.15
CA GLU A 295 20.09 -5.75 -15.56
C GLU A 295 19.70 -4.42 -16.21
N ILE A 296 18.59 -3.81 -15.80
CA ILE A 296 18.12 -2.55 -16.39
C ILE A 296 18.85 -1.34 -15.78
N TRP A 297 19.03 -1.32 -14.46
CA TRP A 297 19.34 -0.08 -13.73
C TRP A 297 20.71 -0.01 -13.08
N LEU A 298 21.38 -1.13 -12.79
CA LEU A 298 22.64 -1.11 -12.03
C LEU A 298 23.90 -0.94 -12.90
N ASP A 299 23.78 -0.93 -14.23
CA ASP A 299 24.93 -0.88 -15.14
C ASP A 299 26.00 -1.94 -14.72
N ASP A 300 27.28 -1.57 -14.66
CA ASP A 300 28.37 -2.47 -14.24
C ASP A 300 28.30 -2.88 -12.75
N TYR A 301 27.49 -2.20 -11.94
CA TYR A 301 27.31 -2.51 -10.52
C TYR A 301 26.41 -3.73 -10.29
N LYS A 302 25.74 -4.26 -11.32
CA LYS A 302 25.00 -5.53 -11.21
C LYS A 302 25.87 -6.70 -10.75
N ARG A 303 27.20 -6.64 -10.95
CA ARG A 303 28.16 -7.61 -10.40
C ARG A 303 28.04 -7.78 -8.88
N TYR A 304 27.75 -6.69 -8.15
CA TYR A 304 27.57 -6.74 -6.70
C TYR A 304 26.30 -7.50 -6.31
N TYR A 305 25.24 -7.38 -7.12
CA TYR A 305 24.02 -8.17 -6.96
C TYR A 305 24.25 -9.66 -7.20
N TYR A 306 24.91 -10.01 -8.31
CA TYR A 306 25.23 -11.41 -8.62
C TYR A 306 26.14 -12.04 -7.55
N ARG A 307 27.13 -11.29 -7.05
CA ARG A 307 27.99 -11.70 -5.92
C ARG A 307 27.19 -11.92 -4.64
N ALA A 308 26.33 -10.96 -4.28
CA ALA A 308 25.61 -10.99 -3.01
C ALA A 308 24.51 -12.07 -2.96
N THR A 309 23.89 -12.37 -4.10
CA THR A 309 22.84 -13.39 -4.22
C THR A 309 23.38 -14.77 -4.54
N LYS A 310 24.58 -14.86 -5.14
CA LYS A 310 25.15 -16.11 -5.67
C LYS A 310 24.21 -16.82 -6.66
N THR A 311 23.40 -16.05 -7.39
CA THR A 311 22.43 -16.58 -8.35
C THR A 311 22.39 -15.76 -9.62
N THR A 312 22.19 -16.40 -10.76
CA THR A 312 21.87 -15.77 -12.04
C THR A 312 20.40 -16.05 -12.39
N PRO A 313 19.44 -15.27 -11.83
CA PRO A 313 18.03 -15.53 -12.08
C PRO A 313 17.70 -15.35 -13.56
N ASP A 314 16.81 -16.21 -14.08
CA ASP A 314 16.08 -15.88 -15.29
C ASP A 314 15.25 -14.62 -15.03
N PHE A 315 15.41 -13.63 -15.90
CA PHE A 315 14.75 -12.33 -15.82
C PHE A 315 13.92 -12.04 -17.08
N GLY A 316 13.87 -12.97 -18.04
CA GLY A 316 13.13 -12.85 -19.30
C GLY A 316 13.52 -11.64 -20.16
N ASN A 317 12.62 -11.23 -21.07
CA ASN A 317 12.88 -10.12 -21.99
C ASN A 317 12.79 -8.75 -21.29
N ILE A 318 13.85 -7.95 -21.41
CA ILE A 318 13.94 -6.58 -20.86
C ILE A 318 14.10 -5.47 -21.92
N THR A 319 14.05 -5.80 -23.22
CA THR A 319 14.34 -4.87 -24.33
C THR A 319 13.54 -3.57 -24.23
N ALA A 320 12.22 -3.66 -24.05
CA ALA A 320 11.35 -2.48 -23.94
C ALA A 320 11.71 -1.56 -22.76
N ARG A 321 12.33 -2.07 -21.69
CA ARG A 321 12.76 -1.25 -20.54
C ARG A 321 14.12 -0.61 -20.77
N LEU A 322 15.02 -1.29 -21.48
CA LEU A 322 16.28 -0.71 -21.93
C LEU A 322 16.03 0.42 -22.95
N GLU A 323 15.10 0.22 -23.88
CA GLU A 323 14.66 1.26 -24.82
C GLU A 323 14.05 2.45 -24.09
N LEU A 324 13.23 2.22 -23.07
CA LEU A 324 12.68 3.30 -22.23
C LEU A 324 13.77 4.08 -21.50
N LYS A 325 14.75 3.39 -20.91
CA LYS A 325 15.90 4.00 -20.23
C LYS A 325 16.69 4.89 -21.19
N LYS A 326 16.94 4.41 -22.42
CA LYS A 326 17.59 5.17 -23.49
C LYS A 326 16.76 6.37 -23.94
N LYS A 327 15.48 6.17 -24.25
CA LYS A 327 14.55 7.20 -24.72
C LYS A 327 14.45 8.38 -23.74
N ASN A 328 14.45 8.10 -22.44
CA ASN A 328 14.34 9.12 -21.40
C ASN A 328 15.69 9.73 -20.98
N ASN A 329 16.80 9.38 -21.63
CA ASN A 329 18.14 9.85 -21.30
C ASN A 329 18.47 9.69 -19.80
N CYS A 330 18.10 8.55 -19.21
CA CYS A 330 18.31 8.28 -17.79
C CYS A 330 19.81 8.34 -17.45
N LYS A 331 20.12 8.89 -16.28
CA LYS A 331 21.49 8.94 -15.75
C LYS A 331 22.01 7.52 -15.43
N PRO A 332 23.34 7.28 -15.53
CA PRO A 332 23.93 6.00 -15.15
C PRO A 332 23.84 5.75 -13.64
N PHE A 333 23.96 4.50 -13.22
CA PHE A 333 23.87 4.11 -11.80
C PHE A 333 24.98 4.74 -10.94
N LYS A 334 26.17 4.97 -11.51
CA LYS A 334 27.22 5.73 -10.81
C LYS A 334 26.74 7.12 -10.40
N TRP A 335 26.02 7.83 -11.27
CA TRP A 335 25.46 9.13 -10.94
C TRP A 335 24.46 9.02 -9.78
N PHE A 336 23.62 7.97 -9.76
CA PHE A 336 22.71 7.72 -8.64
C PHE A 336 23.46 7.51 -7.31
N LEU A 337 24.54 6.73 -7.31
CA LEU A 337 25.37 6.53 -6.12
C LEU A 337 25.99 7.85 -5.64
N ASP A 338 26.56 8.63 -6.57
CA ASP A 338 27.27 9.87 -6.23
C ASP A 338 26.33 11.02 -5.82
N ASN A 339 25.08 11.05 -6.30
CA ASN A 339 24.18 12.22 -6.15
C ASN A 339 22.92 11.95 -5.31
N VAL A 340 22.49 10.70 -5.18
CA VAL A 340 21.23 10.35 -4.50
C VAL A 340 21.49 9.53 -3.25
N TYR A 341 22.30 8.48 -3.35
CA TYR A 341 22.48 7.54 -2.25
C TYR A 341 23.65 7.91 -1.33
N ASN A 342 24.75 8.43 -1.90
CA ASN A 342 25.94 8.91 -1.20
C ASN A 342 26.49 7.95 -0.12
N ILE A 343 26.49 6.64 -0.40
CA ILE A 343 27.05 5.61 0.48
C ILE A 343 28.38 5.12 -0.10
N PRO A 344 29.42 4.91 0.74
CA PRO A 344 30.68 4.30 0.31
C PRO A 344 30.43 2.96 -0.40
N ILE A 345 30.99 2.82 -1.59
CA ILE A 345 31.00 1.55 -2.31
C ILE A 345 32.09 0.70 -1.65
N PRO A 346 31.79 -0.53 -1.19
CA PRO A 346 32.82 -1.38 -0.61
C PRO A 346 33.93 -1.63 -1.65
N ASP A 347 35.18 -1.37 -1.26
CA ASP A 347 36.36 -1.56 -2.12
C ASP A 347 36.49 -3.01 -2.58
N GLU A 348 36.02 -3.97 -1.78
CA GLU A 348 36.01 -5.40 -2.13
C GLU A 348 34.74 -6.12 -1.63
N ILE A 349 33.81 -6.40 -2.55
CA ILE A 349 32.95 -7.58 -2.40
C ILE A 349 33.64 -8.66 -3.22
N LYS A 350 34.30 -9.62 -2.55
CA LYS A 350 35.04 -10.72 -3.19
C LYS A 350 34.20 -11.42 -4.27
N ASP A 351 34.84 -11.82 -5.36
CA ASP A 351 34.18 -12.53 -6.45
C ASP A 351 33.44 -13.78 -5.94
N PRO A 352 32.29 -14.12 -6.54
CA PRO A 352 31.70 -15.42 -6.26
C PRO A 352 32.67 -16.47 -6.85
N PRO A 353 32.86 -17.63 -6.19
CA PRO A 353 33.62 -18.70 -6.81
C PRO A 353 33.01 -19.01 -8.18
N THR A 354 33.85 -19.08 -9.21
CA THR A 354 33.45 -19.51 -10.55
C THR A 354 32.78 -20.89 -10.49
N PRO A 355 31.77 -21.16 -11.35
CA PRO A 355 30.98 -22.40 -11.33
C PRO A 355 31.81 -23.68 -11.33
#